data_AF-X1EMI5-F1
#
_entry.id   AF-X1EMI5-F1
#
_cell.length_a   1.000
_cell.length_b   1.000
_cell.length_c   1.000
_cell.angle_alpha   90.00
_cell.angle_beta   90.00
_cell.angle_gamma   90.00
#
_symmetry.space_group_name_H-M   'P 1'
#
loop_
_entity.id
_entity.type
_entity.pdbx_description
1 polymer ?
#
loop_
_entity_poly.entity_id
_entity_poly.type
_entity_poly.pdbx_seq_one_letter_code
_entity_poly.pdbx_strand_id
1 'polypeptide(L)' 'MGILNLSDDYFFNVKRKRPEELYKSALDYFRDETLSNYAKSKSIMRTQRKITLRALEILSS' A
#
# COMPACT_ATOMS: atom_id res chain seq x y z
N MET A 1 16.59 28.95 -12.39
CA MET A 1 15.34 28.23 -12.10
C MET A 1 15.47 26.82 -12.65
N GLY A 2 15.82 25.84 -11.82
CA GLY A 2 15.97 24.45 -12.22
C GLY A 2 14.63 23.72 -12.12
N ILE A 3 14.19 23.10 -13.21
CA ILE A 3 13.07 22.17 -13.21
C ILE A 3 13.60 20.86 -12.62
N LEU A 4 13.11 20.45 -11.46
CA LEU A 4 13.35 19.12 -10.90
C LEU A 4 12.69 18.11 -11.84
N ASN A 5 13.49 17.49 -12.71
CA ASN A 5 13.08 16.34 -13.50
C ASN A 5 12.71 15.23 -12.51
N LEU A 6 11.42 14.92 -12.43
CA LEU A 6 10.85 13.87 -11.61
C LEU A 6 11.11 12.50 -12.25
N SER A 7 12.38 12.18 -12.53
CA SER A 7 12.81 10.87 -13.03
C SER A 7 13.75 10.23 -12.02
N ASP A 8 13.40 10.30 -10.74
CA ASP A 8 13.94 9.38 -9.75
C ASP A 8 13.18 8.06 -9.93
N ASP A 9 13.58 7.29 -10.94
CA ASP A 9 13.12 5.93 -11.15
C ASP A 9 13.54 5.11 -9.92
N TYR A 10 12.66 5.05 -8.92
CA TYR A 10 12.84 4.23 -7.73
C TYR A 10 12.80 2.75 -8.16
N PHE A 11 13.97 2.20 -8.48
CA PHE A 11 14.14 0.78 -8.76
C PHE A 11 14.07 -0.02 -7.47
N PHE A 12 12.86 -0.47 -7.15
CA PHE A 12 12.68 -1.48 -6.12
C PHE A 12 13.08 -2.84 -6.69
N ASN A 13 14.18 -3.42 -6.20
CA ASN A 13 14.55 -4.80 -6.50
C ASN A 13 13.57 -5.77 -5.79
N VAL A 14 12.36 -5.89 -6.33
CA VAL A 14 11.31 -6.75 -5.76
C VAL A 14 11.49 -8.16 -6.33
N LYS A 15 11.90 -9.11 -5.48
CA LYS A 15 12.06 -10.53 -5.87
C LYS A 15 10.74 -11.21 -6.29
N ARG A 16 9.59 -10.58 -6.02
CA ARG A 16 8.26 -11.07 -6.35
C ARG A 16 7.53 -10.01 -7.18
N LYS A 17 6.81 -10.44 -8.21
CA LYS A 17 5.93 -9.55 -8.96
C LYS A 17 4.92 -8.90 -8.01
N ARG A 18 4.73 -7.60 -8.17
CA ARG A 18 3.80 -6.86 -7.33
C ARG A 18 2.35 -7.21 -7.71
N PRO A 19 1.38 -7.16 -6.79
CA PRO A 19 -0.01 -7.46 -7.10
C PRO A 19 -0.57 -6.67 -8.29
N GLU A 20 -0.21 -5.38 -8.39
CA GLU A 20 -0.61 -4.50 -9.49
C GLU A 20 -0.07 -4.91 -10.87
N GLU A 21 0.98 -5.74 -10.92
CA GLU A 21 1.52 -6.28 -12.17
C GLU A 21 0.79 -7.56 -12.62
N LEU A 22 0.07 -8.21 -11.70
CA LEU A 22 -0.57 -9.51 -11.91
C LEU A 22 -2.09 -9.39 -12.01
N TYR A 23 -2.68 -8.41 -11.35
CA TYR A 23 -4.13 -8.26 -11.22
C TYR A 23 -4.55 -6.89 -11.73
N LYS A 24 -5.61 -6.88 -12.55
CA LYS A 24 -6.14 -5.65 -13.15
C LYS A 24 -6.77 -4.72 -12.11
N SER A 25 -7.30 -5.28 -11.03
CA SER A 25 -7.91 -4.51 -9.94
C SER A 25 -7.50 -5.05 -8.57
N ALA A 26 -7.55 -4.19 -7.57
CA ALA A 26 -7.30 -4.58 -6.18
C ALA A 26 -8.31 -5.63 -5.69
N LEU A 27 -9.56 -5.56 -6.15
CA LEU A 27 -10.61 -6.53 -5.80
C LEU A 27 -10.32 -7.94 -6.34
N ASP A 28 -9.55 -8.05 -7.41
CA ASP A 28 -9.15 -9.35 -7.95
C ASP A 28 -8.02 -9.97 -7.12
N TYR A 29 -7.15 -9.14 -6.55
CA TYR A 29 -6.08 -9.59 -5.67
C TYR A 29 -6.58 -9.96 -4.27
N PHE A 30 -7.44 -9.14 -3.68
CA PHE A 30 -7.99 -9.36 -2.34
C PHE A 30 -9.22 -10.26 -2.36
N ARG A 31 -9.05 -11.52 -2.80
CA ARG A 31 -10.07 -12.57 -2.72
C ARG A 31 -9.65 -13.68 -1.78
N ASP A 32 -10.63 -14.47 -1.34
CA ASP A 32 -10.47 -15.72 -0.60
C ASP A 32 -9.42 -15.65 0.53
N GLU A 33 -8.34 -16.42 0.37
CA GLU A 33 -7.29 -16.56 1.37
C GLU A 33 -6.50 -15.25 1.57
N THR A 34 -6.20 -14.51 0.50
CA THR A 34 -5.48 -13.23 0.59
C THR A 34 -6.27 -12.24 1.44
N LEU A 35 -7.58 -12.14 1.19
CA LEU A 35 -8.46 -11.28 1.98
C LEU A 35 -8.54 -11.75 3.44
N SER A 36 -8.75 -13.05 3.67
CA SER A 36 -8.82 -13.62 5.02
C SER A 36 -7.52 -13.38 5.80
N ASN A 37 -6.36 -13.63 5.19
CA ASN A 37 -5.04 -13.46 5.81
C ASN A 37 -4.78 -11.98 6.13
N TYR A 38 -5.14 -11.08 5.23
CA TYR A 38 -5.03 -9.64 5.45
C TYR A 38 -5.90 -9.18 6.62
N ALA A 39 -7.19 -9.54 6.60
CA ALA A 39 -8.16 -9.12 7.61
C ALA A 39 -7.86 -9.68 9.01
N LYS A 40 -7.30 -10.89 9.10
CA LYS A 40 -6.95 -11.53 10.38
C LYS A 40 -5.56 -11.16 10.89
N SER A 41 -4.76 -10.43 10.11
CA SER A 41 -3.40 -10.09 10.49
C SER A 41 -3.36 -8.96 11.52
N LYS A 42 -3.01 -9.31 12.77
CA LYS A 42 -2.87 -8.34 13.88
C LYS A 42 -1.83 -7.26 13.59
N SER A 43 -0.74 -7.58 12.90
CA SER A 43 0.31 -6.60 12.57
C SER A 43 -0.20 -5.57 11.56
N ILE A 44 -0.87 -6.02 10.51
CA ILE A 44 -1.48 -5.15 9.49
C ILE A 44 -2.51 -4.22 10.14
N MET A 45 -3.42 -4.76 10.95
CA MET A 45 -4.43 -3.97 11.66
C MET A 45 -3.81 -2.87 12.54
N ARG A 46 -2.72 -3.18 13.27
CA ARG A 46 -2.02 -2.19 14.11
C ARG A 46 -1.42 -1.05 13.27
N THR A 47 -0.81 -1.40 12.14
CA THR A 47 -0.23 -0.41 11.22
C THR A 47 -1.31 0.48 10.62
N GLN A 48 -2.40 -0.12 10.10
CA GLN A 48 -3.53 0.64 9.57
C GLN A 48 -4.12 1.59 10.60
N ARG A 49 -4.32 1.14 11.85
CA ARG A 49 -4.83 1.99 12.93
C ARG A 49 -3.95 3.23 13.14
N LYS A 50 -2.62 3.06 13.15
CA LYS A 50 -1.70 4.20 13.30
C LYS A 50 -1.80 5.17 12.13
N ILE A 51 -1.82 4.65 10.90
CA ILE A 51 -1.96 5.46 9.69
C ILE A 51 -3.28 6.24 9.73
N THR A 52 -4.40 5.58 10.05
CA THR A 52 -5.71 6.21 10.16
C THR A 52 -5.73 7.31 11.22
N LEU A 53 -5.16 7.07 12.41
CA LEU A 53 -5.08 8.10 13.44
C LEU A 53 -4.29 9.33 12.97
N ARG A 54 -3.13 9.13 12.33
CA ARG A 54 -2.35 10.24 11.75
C ARG A 54 -3.09 10.99 10.66
N ALA A 55 -3.81 10.27 9.79
CA ALA A 55 -4.61 10.88 8.74
C ALA A 55 -5.74 11.75 9.34
N LEU A 56 -6.40 11.26 10.39
CA LEU A 56 -7.42 12.01 11.11
C LEU A 56 -6.84 13.27 11.76
N GLU A 57 -5.70 13.17 12.45
CA GLU A 57 -4.99 14.32 13.03
C GLU A 57 -4.73 15.41 11.97
N ILE A 58 -4.22 15.01 10.80
CA ILE A 58 -3.93 15.94 9.69
C ILE A 58 -5.22 16.59 9.16
N LEU A 59 -6.30 15.83 8.99
CA LEU A 59 -7.58 16.35 8.47
C LEU A 59 -8.32 17.26 9.45
N SER A 60 -8.09 17.08 10.76
CA SER A 60 -8.70 17.89 11.81
C SER A 60 -7.89 19.14 12.20
N SER A 61 -6.73 19.34 11.56
CA SER A 61 -5.84 20.49 11.77
C SER A 61 -6.10 21.58 10.73
#